data_AF-A0AA42X0Z9-F1
#
_entry.id   AF-A0AA42X0Z9-F1
#
_cell.length_a   1.000
_cell.length_b   1.000
_cell.length_c   1.000
_cell.angle_alpha   90.00
_cell.angle_beta   90.00
_cell.angle_gamma   90.00
#
_symmetry.space_group_name_H-M   'P 1'
#
loop_
_entity.id
_entity.type
_entity.pdbx_description
1 polymer ?
#
loop_
_entity_poly.entity_id
_entity_poly.type
_entity_poly.pdbx_seq_one_letter_code
_entity_poly.pdbx_strand_id
1 'polypeptide(L)'
;TQEAIAAYGDHGHVHAAETREDARRDLIERWDRDRIADPQASRIILTHTNDEVRSLNEAAREQLQRSGELGRDVSLTVERGARSFADGDRIMFLKNERSLGVKNGTLGTIDHVDKAHMRVSLDDGRDVRFDTKHYAHIDHGYAATIHKAQGMTVDKVHVLATPGLDRHASYVALSRHRETVNLHYGKDDFANQGKLVRTLERERGKDMASDYGRAPEPASLAQPQPEPKPPQQAQPQPPH
;
A
#
# COMPACT_ATOMS: atom_id res chain seq x y z
N THR A 1 22.39 5.97 -12.27
CA THR A 1 21.01 6.41 -11.93
C THR A 1 20.56 7.56 -12.82
N GLN A 2 21.36 8.62 -13.01
CA GLN A 2 21.11 9.62 -14.07
C GLN A 2 20.91 8.96 -15.44
N GLU A 3 21.82 8.06 -15.83
CA GLU A 3 21.72 7.30 -17.09
C GLU A 3 20.48 6.41 -17.16
N ALA A 4 20.01 5.86 -16.04
CA ALA A 4 18.82 5.01 -16.03
C ALA A 4 17.56 5.85 -16.24
N ILE A 5 17.38 6.96 -15.51
CA ILE A 5 16.21 7.83 -15.65
C ILE A 5 16.27 8.63 -16.97
N ALA A 6 17.47 9.00 -17.44
CA ALA A 6 17.67 9.60 -18.76
C ALA A 6 17.33 8.60 -19.86
N ALA A 7 17.78 7.34 -19.77
CA ALA A 7 17.38 6.29 -20.69
C ALA A 7 15.85 6.07 -20.71
N TYR A 8 15.18 6.08 -19.55
CA TYR A 8 13.70 6.00 -19.52
C TYR A 8 13.01 7.24 -20.11
N GLY A 9 13.59 8.42 -19.93
CA GLY A 9 13.10 9.67 -20.53
C GLY A 9 13.17 9.63 -22.06
N ASP A 10 14.28 9.14 -22.60
CA ASP A 10 14.52 9.04 -24.04
C ASP A 10 13.67 7.95 -24.72
N HIS A 11 13.09 7.03 -23.94
CA HIS A 11 12.23 5.94 -24.42
C HIS A 11 10.73 6.15 -24.13
N GLY A 12 10.30 7.34 -23.71
CA GLY A 12 8.87 7.66 -23.53
C GLY A 12 8.23 7.02 -22.30
N HIS A 13 9.04 6.64 -21.30
CA HIS A 13 8.60 6.02 -20.05
C HIS A 13 8.48 7.02 -18.88
N VAL A 14 8.74 8.30 -19.13
CA VAL A 14 8.60 9.39 -18.15
C VAL A 14 7.47 10.31 -18.60
N HIS A 15 6.44 10.44 -17.76
CA HIS A 15 5.20 11.13 -18.04
C HIS A 15 5.03 12.30 -17.06
N ALA A 16 4.99 13.51 -17.59
CA ALA A 16 4.75 14.72 -16.83
C ALA A 16 3.31 15.19 -17.03
N ALA A 17 2.65 15.59 -15.95
CA ALA A 17 1.35 16.27 -15.99
C ALA A 17 1.44 17.63 -15.29
N GLU A 18 0.44 18.49 -15.46
CA GLU A 18 0.46 19.82 -14.83
C GLU A 18 0.40 19.74 -13.30
N THR A 19 -0.43 18.83 -12.77
CA THR A 19 -0.57 18.60 -11.32
C THR A 19 -0.33 17.14 -10.95
N ARG A 20 -0.10 16.87 -9.65
CA ARG A 20 -0.03 15.49 -9.14
C ARG A 20 -1.32 14.73 -9.40
N GLU A 21 -2.47 15.38 -9.26
CA GLU A 21 -3.77 14.76 -9.52
C GLU A 21 -3.95 14.38 -10.99
N ASP A 22 -3.48 15.23 -11.90
CA ASP A 22 -3.45 14.89 -13.33
C ASP A 22 -2.52 13.70 -13.60
N ALA A 23 -1.34 13.69 -12.99
CA ALA A 23 -0.41 12.58 -13.12
C ALA A 23 -1.00 11.26 -12.59
N ARG A 24 -1.77 11.32 -11.49
CA ARG A 24 -2.51 10.17 -10.94
C ARG A 24 -3.53 9.63 -11.93
N ARG A 25 -4.35 10.50 -12.52
CA ARG A 25 -5.37 10.12 -13.52
C ARG A 25 -4.72 9.49 -14.75
N ASP A 26 -3.73 10.15 -15.33
CA ASP A 26 -3.00 9.67 -16.50
C ASP A 26 -2.30 8.33 -16.23
N LEU A 27 -1.78 8.15 -15.01
CA LEU A 27 -1.20 6.88 -14.55
C LEU A 27 -2.25 5.76 -14.58
N ILE A 28 -3.44 5.99 -14.02
CA ILE A 28 -4.52 4.99 -13.96
C ILE A 28 -5.00 4.63 -15.36
N GLU A 29 -5.17 5.60 -16.25
CA GLU A 29 -5.56 5.34 -17.64
C GLU A 29 -4.53 4.48 -18.39
N ARG A 30 -3.23 4.73 -18.18
CA ARG A 30 -2.16 3.92 -18.79
C ARG A 30 -2.08 2.54 -18.18
N TRP A 31 -2.18 2.44 -16.85
CA TRP A 31 -2.21 1.17 -16.15
C TRP A 31 -3.37 0.29 -16.62
N ASP A 32 -4.55 0.88 -16.83
CA ASP A 32 -5.73 0.17 -17.32
C ASP A 32 -5.55 -0.29 -18.77
N ARG A 33 -4.97 0.56 -19.63
CA ARG A 33 -4.60 0.19 -21.00
C ARG A 33 -3.62 -0.99 -21.04
N ASP A 34 -2.59 -0.96 -20.21
CA ASP A 34 -1.59 -2.02 -20.12
C ASP A 34 -2.19 -3.33 -19.59
N ARG A 35 -3.14 -3.23 -18.65
CA ARG A 35 -3.93 -4.36 -18.13
C ARG A 35 -4.78 -5.02 -19.20
N ILE A 36 -5.43 -4.24 -20.06
CA ILE A 36 -6.26 -4.75 -21.16
C ILE A 36 -5.39 -5.34 -22.28
N ALA A 37 -4.30 -4.67 -22.64
CA ALA A 37 -3.41 -5.09 -23.72
C ALA A 37 -2.68 -6.41 -23.41
N ASP A 38 -2.37 -6.64 -22.14
CA ASP A 38 -1.67 -7.84 -21.68
C ASP A 38 -2.19 -8.27 -20.31
N PRO A 39 -3.29 -9.02 -20.26
CA PRO A 39 -3.94 -9.41 -19.02
C PRO A 39 -3.08 -10.31 -18.12
N GLN A 40 -2.16 -11.09 -18.71
CA GLN A 40 -1.36 -12.09 -18.00
C GLN A 40 -0.12 -11.50 -17.32
N ALA A 41 0.37 -10.35 -17.79
CA ALA A 41 1.49 -9.66 -17.14
C ALA A 41 1.14 -9.24 -15.70
N SER A 42 2.01 -9.57 -14.77
CA SER A 42 1.93 -9.05 -13.41
C SER A 42 2.21 -7.54 -13.38
N ARG A 43 1.43 -6.81 -12.58
CA ARG A 43 1.51 -5.34 -12.53
C ARG A 43 1.26 -4.78 -11.14
N ILE A 44 1.94 -3.68 -10.81
CA ILE A 44 1.71 -2.94 -9.57
C ILE A 44 1.99 -1.44 -9.76
N ILE A 45 1.22 -0.63 -9.04
CA ILE A 45 1.46 0.80 -8.91
C ILE A 45 2.27 1.06 -7.64
N LEU A 46 3.34 1.85 -7.73
CA LEU A 46 4.23 2.17 -6.63
C LEU A 46 4.26 3.67 -6.35
N THR A 47 4.29 4.02 -5.07
CA THR A 47 4.46 5.41 -4.60
C THR A 47 5.15 5.45 -3.23
N HIS A 48 5.34 6.64 -2.68
CA HIS A 48 6.05 6.85 -1.42
C HIS A 48 5.16 6.70 -0.18
N THR A 49 3.96 7.30 -0.18
CA THR A 49 3.15 7.48 1.04
C THR A 49 1.93 6.56 1.05
N ASN A 50 1.43 6.24 2.25
CA ASN A 50 0.22 5.42 2.39
C ASN A 50 -1.04 6.15 1.89
N ASP A 51 -1.08 7.48 1.99
CA ASP A 51 -2.22 8.27 1.49
C ASP A 51 -2.29 8.19 -0.04
N GLU A 52 -1.15 8.32 -0.73
CA GLU A 52 -1.09 8.14 -2.18
C GLU A 52 -1.44 6.71 -2.58
N VAL A 53 -1.00 5.70 -1.81
CA VAL A 53 -1.42 4.30 -2.03
C VAL A 53 -2.93 4.14 -1.91
N ARG A 54 -3.57 4.79 -0.93
CA ARG A 54 -5.03 4.73 -0.76
C ARG A 54 -5.74 5.31 -1.97
N SER A 55 -5.37 6.53 -2.37
CA SER A 55 -5.98 7.20 -3.51
C SER A 55 -5.75 6.46 -4.83
N LEU A 56 -4.57 5.85 -5.03
CA LEU A 56 -4.29 5.03 -6.22
C LEU A 56 -5.08 3.72 -6.23
N ASN A 57 -5.23 3.05 -5.08
CA ASN A 57 -6.06 1.86 -4.96
C ASN A 57 -7.54 2.17 -5.24
N GLU A 58 -8.04 3.28 -4.71
CA GLU A 58 -9.42 3.74 -4.95
C GLU A 58 -9.63 4.07 -6.42
N ALA A 59 -8.75 4.86 -7.04
CA ALA A 59 -8.87 5.22 -8.45
C ALA A 59 -8.78 4.01 -9.40
N ALA A 60 -7.88 3.05 -9.10
CA ALA A 60 -7.76 1.82 -9.88
C ALA A 60 -9.04 0.97 -9.77
N ARG A 61 -9.56 0.80 -8.55
CA ARG A 61 -10.80 0.05 -8.32
C ARG A 61 -12.00 0.71 -9.00
N GLU A 62 -12.14 2.02 -8.89
CA GLU A 62 -13.21 2.78 -9.55
C GLU A 62 -13.18 2.58 -11.08
N GLN A 63 -11.98 2.53 -11.67
CA GLN A 63 -11.84 2.24 -13.10
C GLN A 63 -12.42 0.86 -13.45
N LEU A 64 -12.10 -0.17 -12.66
CA LEU A 64 -12.65 -1.52 -12.87
C LEU A 64 -14.17 -1.57 -12.63
N GLN A 65 -14.68 -0.87 -11.61
CA GLN A 65 -16.13 -0.75 -11.38
C GLN A 65 -16.85 -0.11 -12.56
N ARG A 66 -16.31 0.99 -13.11
CA ARG A 66 -16.87 1.69 -14.28
C ARG A 66 -16.88 0.79 -15.52
N SER A 67 -15.87 -0.06 -15.68
CA SER A 67 -15.79 -1.04 -16.77
C SER A 67 -16.70 -2.26 -16.58
N GLY A 68 -17.34 -2.42 -15.42
CA GLY A 68 -18.20 -3.56 -15.11
C GLY A 68 -17.44 -4.87 -14.87
N GLU A 69 -16.15 -4.79 -14.58
CA GLU A 69 -15.27 -5.96 -14.38
C GLU A 69 -15.25 -6.46 -12.93
N LEU A 70 -15.86 -5.73 -12.00
CA LEU A 70 -16.00 -6.14 -10.61
C LEU A 70 -17.41 -6.65 -10.32
N GLY A 71 -17.49 -7.64 -9.43
CA GLY A 71 -18.73 -8.13 -8.86
C GLY A 71 -19.44 -7.12 -7.95
N ARG A 72 -20.39 -7.61 -7.15
CA ARG A 72 -21.09 -6.76 -6.18
C ARG A 72 -20.20 -6.45 -5.00
N ASP A 73 -20.28 -5.20 -4.52
CA ASP A 73 -19.55 -4.77 -3.33
C ASP A 73 -20.03 -5.51 -2.08
N VAL A 74 -19.07 -6.03 -1.33
CA VAL A 74 -19.20 -6.66 -0.01
C VAL A 74 -18.38 -5.85 0.98
N SER A 75 -19.06 -5.14 1.88
CA SER A 75 -18.41 -4.38 2.95
C SER A 75 -17.94 -5.31 4.07
N LEU A 76 -16.64 -5.26 4.37
CA LEU A 76 -15.97 -6.01 5.41
C LEU A 76 -15.25 -5.05 6.37
N THR A 77 -15.16 -5.42 7.64
CA THR A 77 -14.25 -4.76 8.59
C THR A 77 -12.92 -5.50 8.55
N VAL A 78 -11.90 -4.88 7.99
CA VAL A 78 -10.52 -5.39 7.98
C VAL A 78 -9.69 -4.68 9.05
N GLU A 79 -8.45 -5.13 9.27
CA GLU A 79 -7.54 -4.58 10.28
C GLU A 79 -7.41 -3.05 10.20
N ARG A 80 -7.45 -2.50 8.98
CA ARG A 80 -7.28 -1.07 8.71
C ARG A 80 -8.60 -0.29 8.64
N GLY A 81 -9.70 -0.90 9.08
CA GLY A 81 -11.04 -0.30 9.10
C GLY A 81 -12.00 -0.92 8.10
N ALA A 82 -13.17 -0.30 7.94
CA ALA A 82 -14.18 -0.75 7.00
C ALA A 82 -13.73 -0.53 5.55
N ARG A 83 -13.92 -1.55 4.71
CA ARG A 83 -13.58 -1.50 3.27
C ARG A 83 -14.54 -2.39 2.48
N SER A 84 -14.87 -1.98 1.26
CA SER A 84 -15.62 -2.81 0.32
C SER A 84 -14.68 -3.56 -0.61
N PHE A 85 -14.99 -4.83 -0.84
CA PHE A 85 -14.33 -5.71 -1.80
C PHE A 85 -15.38 -6.31 -2.74
N ALA A 86 -14.97 -6.79 -3.91
CA ALA A 86 -15.82 -7.46 -4.86
C ALA A 86 -15.07 -8.64 -5.52
N ASP A 87 -15.82 -9.57 -6.13
CA ASP A 87 -15.23 -10.57 -7.01
C ASP A 87 -14.47 -9.85 -8.14
N GLY A 88 -13.25 -10.30 -8.43
CA GLY A 88 -12.31 -9.64 -9.35
C GLY A 88 -11.37 -8.63 -8.70
N ASP A 89 -11.58 -8.23 -7.43
CA ASP A 89 -10.70 -7.25 -6.79
C ASP A 89 -9.28 -7.80 -6.58
N ARG A 90 -8.29 -6.95 -6.84
CA ARG A 90 -6.90 -7.21 -6.48
C ARG A 90 -6.67 -6.91 -5.00
N ILE A 91 -6.06 -7.83 -4.27
CA ILE A 91 -5.73 -7.65 -2.85
C ILE A 91 -4.27 -7.93 -2.52
N MET A 92 -3.83 -7.34 -1.41
CA MET A 92 -2.55 -7.61 -0.77
C MET A 92 -2.75 -8.15 0.64
N PHE A 93 -2.08 -9.25 0.96
CA PHE A 93 -1.97 -9.78 2.31
C PHE A 93 -0.96 -8.95 3.11
N LEU A 94 -1.35 -8.51 4.30
CA LEU A 94 -0.55 -7.60 5.14
C LEU A 94 0.13 -8.28 6.32
N LYS A 95 -0.15 -9.56 6.57
CA LYS A 95 0.43 -10.33 7.67
C LYS A 95 0.75 -11.75 7.22
N ASN A 96 1.88 -12.27 7.67
CA ASN A 96 2.22 -13.68 7.45
C ASN A 96 1.17 -14.58 8.11
N GLU A 97 0.68 -15.56 7.38
CA GLU A 97 -0.21 -16.59 7.92
C GLU A 97 0.19 -17.94 7.35
N ARG A 98 0.76 -18.78 8.21
CA ARG A 98 1.36 -20.06 7.83
C ARG A 98 0.30 -21.05 7.36
N SER A 99 -0.88 -21.03 7.97
CA SER A 99 -1.99 -21.93 7.59
C SER A 99 -2.50 -21.66 6.18
N LEU A 100 -2.46 -20.40 5.73
CA LEU A 100 -2.81 -19.97 4.38
C LEU A 100 -1.60 -19.99 3.42
N GLY A 101 -0.38 -20.15 3.95
CA GLY A 101 0.85 -20.08 3.17
C GLY A 101 1.09 -18.70 2.53
N VAL A 102 0.54 -17.63 3.11
CA VAL A 102 0.73 -16.25 2.64
C VAL A 102 1.75 -15.51 3.49
N LYS A 103 2.41 -14.53 2.89
CA LYS A 103 3.34 -13.62 3.55
C LYS A 103 2.83 -12.19 3.40
N ASN A 104 3.33 -11.28 4.23
CA ASN A 104 3.13 -9.85 4.03
C ASN A 104 3.69 -9.45 2.66
N GLY A 105 2.86 -8.79 1.85
CA GLY A 105 3.17 -8.43 0.45
C GLY A 105 2.72 -9.47 -0.57
N THR A 106 2.21 -10.63 -0.17
CA THR A 106 1.59 -11.57 -1.13
C THR A 106 0.41 -10.91 -1.82
N LEU A 107 0.35 -11.00 -3.14
CA LEU A 107 -0.73 -10.50 -3.97
C LEU A 107 -1.60 -11.64 -4.49
N GLY A 108 -2.87 -11.32 -4.73
CA GLY A 108 -3.81 -12.21 -5.39
C GLY A 108 -5.06 -11.49 -5.84
N THR A 109 -5.90 -12.21 -6.57
CA THR A 109 -7.18 -11.72 -7.08
C THR A 109 -8.32 -12.48 -6.41
N ILE A 110 -9.34 -11.77 -5.94
CA ILE A 110 -10.51 -12.38 -5.32
C ILE A 110 -11.32 -13.10 -6.40
N ASP A 111 -11.45 -14.42 -6.30
CA ASP A 111 -12.37 -15.20 -7.15
C ASP A 111 -13.79 -15.12 -6.61
N HIS A 112 -13.91 -15.05 -5.29
CA HIS A 112 -15.20 -14.95 -4.61
C HIS A 112 -15.07 -14.31 -3.23
N VAL A 113 -15.97 -13.37 -2.91
CA VAL A 113 -16.12 -12.78 -1.59
C VAL A 113 -17.58 -12.74 -1.14
N ASP A 114 -17.80 -13.15 0.11
CA ASP A 114 -19.02 -12.88 0.85
C ASP A 114 -18.67 -12.34 2.26
N LYS A 115 -19.69 -12.13 3.12
CA LYS A 115 -19.48 -11.56 4.45
C LYS A 115 -18.66 -12.44 5.40
N ALA A 116 -18.58 -13.73 5.14
CA ALA A 116 -17.95 -14.73 5.98
C ALA A 116 -16.70 -15.33 5.33
N HIS A 117 -16.68 -15.54 4.01
CA HIS A 117 -15.59 -16.25 3.33
C HIS A 117 -15.03 -15.46 2.15
N MET A 118 -13.74 -15.67 1.91
CA MET A 118 -13.04 -15.16 0.74
C MET A 118 -12.21 -16.26 0.09
N ARG A 119 -12.24 -16.32 -1.25
CA ARG A 119 -11.41 -17.18 -2.09
C ARG A 119 -10.54 -16.29 -2.99
N VAL A 120 -9.25 -16.57 -3.00
CA VAL A 120 -8.26 -15.73 -3.68
C VAL A 120 -7.31 -16.62 -4.47
N SER A 121 -7.18 -16.35 -5.76
CA SER A 121 -6.12 -16.86 -6.63
C SER A 121 -4.85 -16.04 -6.39
N LEU A 122 -3.80 -16.65 -5.86
CA LEU A 122 -2.50 -15.99 -5.64
C LEU A 122 -1.68 -15.95 -6.93
N ASP A 123 -0.78 -14.97 -7.03
CA ASP A 123 0.10 -14.81 -8.21
C ASP A 123 1.08 -15.97 -8.43
N ASP A 124 1.37 -16.74 -7.37
CA ASP A 124 2.22 -17.92 -7.46
C ASP A 124 1.44 -19.19 -7.90
N GLY A 125 0.18 -19.02 -8.32
CA GLY A 125 -0.67 -20.08 -8.87
C GLY A 125 -1.39 -20.92 -7.80
N ARG A 126 -1.28 -20.56 -6.52
CA ARG A 126 -2.00 -21.23 -5.43
C ARG A 126 -3.33 -20.55 -5.16
N ASP A 127 -4.31 -21.33 -4.69
CA ASP A 127 -5.57 -20.80 -4.18
C ASP A 127 -5.58 -20.78 -2.66
N VAL A 128 -6.11 -19.71 -2.07
CA VAL A 128 -6.37 -19.62 -0.63
C VAL A 128 -7.83 -19.36 -0.35
N ARG A 129 -8.33 -19.97 0.72
CA ARG A 129 -9.69 -19.78 1.24
C ARG A 129 -9.61 -19.51 2.73
N PHE A 130 -10.29 -18.48 3.19
CA PHE A 130 -10.30 -18.13 4.61
C PHE A 130 -11.62 -17.48 5.02
N ASP A 131 -11.88 -17.55 6.33
CA ASP A 131 -12.97 -16.82 6.97
C ASP A 131 -12.48 -15.40 7.28
N THR A 132 -13.25 -14.39 6.87
CA THR A 132 -12.92 -12.96 7.03
C THR A 132 -12.82 -12.54 8.50
N LYS A 133 -13.42 -13.30 9.43
CA LYS A 133 -13.30 -13.09 10.88
C LYS A 133 -12.00 -13.66 11.44
N HIS A 134 -11.45 -14.71 10.83
CA HIS A 134 -10.21 -15.33 11.29
C HIS A 134 -8.97 -14.68 10.67
N TYR A 135 -9.11 -14.09 9.48
CA TYR A 135 -8.03 -13.34 8.84
C TYR A 135 -8.55 -12.05 8.21
N ALA A 136 -8.22 -10.92 8.84
CA ALA A 136 -8.65 -9.57 8.45
C ALA A 136 -7.48 -8.68 7.97
N HIS A 137 -6.28 -9.25 7.80
CA HIS A 137 -5.08 -8.49 7.43
C HIS A 137 -4.91 -8.39 5.91
N ILE A 138 -5.89 -7.79 5.25
CA ILE A 138 -5.90 -7.57 3.79
C ILE A 138 -6.18 -6.09 3.46
N ASP A 139 -5.74 -5.67 2.28
CA ASP A 139 -6.03 -4.35 1.70
C ASP A 139 -6.13 -4.48 0.17
N HIS A 140 -6.57 -3.44 -0.53
CA HIS A 140 -6.48 -3.41 -2.00
C HIS A 140 -5.02 -3.49 -2.44
N GLY A 141 -4.79 -4.28 -3.50
CA GLY A 141 -3.47 -4.66 -3.98
C GLY A 141 -3.08 -4.05 -5.33
N TYR A 142 -3.80 -3.01 -5.79
CA TYR A 142 -3.48 -2.32 -7.05
C TYR A 142 -2.22 -1.44 -6.89
N ALA A 143 -2.09 -0.82 -5.72
CA ALA A 143 -0.98 0.07 -5.37
C ALA A 143 -0.33 -0.31 -4.04
N ALA A 144 0.98 -0.05 -3.93
CA ALA A 144 1.75 -0.22 -2.70
C ALA A 144 2.84 0.83 -2.54
N THR A 145 3.35 0.96 -1.31
CA THR A 145 4.54 1.77 -1.10
C THR A 145 5.76 1.04 -1.67
N ILE A 146 6.74 1.79 -2.16
CA ILE A 146 7.98 1.21 -2.70
C ILE A 146 8.70 0.31 -1.67
N HIS A 147 8.66 0.68 -0.38
CA HIS A 147 9.19 -0.15 0.70
C HIS A 147 8.52 -1.52 0.81
N LYS A 148 7.20 -1.59 0.61
CA LYS A 148 6.45 -2.85 0.63
C LYS A 148 6.69 -3.72 -0.60
N ALA A 149 7.12 -3.11 -1.70
CA ALA A 149 7.47 -3.82 -2.94
C ALA A 149 8.92 -4.37 -2.94
N GLN A 150 9.67 -4.24 -1.86
CA GLN A 150 11.02 -4.81 -1.76
C GLN A 150 10.96 -6.35 -1.87
N GLY A 151 11.69 -6.90 -2.84
CA GLY A 151 11.73 -8.34 -3.10
C GLY A 151 10.61 -8.85 -4.01
N MET A 152 9.67 -7.99 -4.40
CA MET A 152 8.68 -8.30 -5.43
C MET A 152 9.31 -8.10 -6.81
N THR A 153 9.00 -9.00 -7.74
CA THR A 153 9.34 -8.87 -9.15
C THR A 153 8.03 -8.95 -9.91
N VAL A 154 7.71 -7.92 -10.68
CA VAL A 154 6.53 -7.89 -11.56
C VAL A 154 6.97 -7.57 -12.99
N ASP A 155 6.09 -7.79 -13.95
CA ASP A 155 6.40 -7.54 -15.35
C ASP A 155 6.34 -6.03 -15.65
N LYS A 156 5.28 -5.36 -15.17
CA LYS A 156 5.00 -3.94 -15.46
C LYS A 156 4.81 -3.12 -14.18
N VAL A 157 5.51 -1.99 -14.08
CA VAL A 157 5.44 -1.09 -12.92
C VAL A 157 5.03 0.31 -13.34
N HIS A 158 4.06 0.89 -12.63
CA HIS A 158 3.77 2.32 -12.72
C HIS A 158 4.22 2.99 -11.42
N VAL A 159 4.94 4.10 -11.50
CA VAL A 159 5.45 4.81 -10.34
C VAL A 159 4.88 6.22 -10.33
N LEU A 160 4.18 6.62 -9.27
CA LEU A 160 3.86 8.02 -9.02
C LEU A 160 4.99 8.63 -8.19
N ALA A 161 5.79 9.50 -8.80
CA ALA A 161 6.82 10.24 -8.10
C ALA A 161 6.21 11.38 -7.29
N THR A 162 6.62 11.51 -6.04
CA THR A 162 6.29 12.63 -5.16
C THR A 162 7.58 13.16 -4.53
N PRO A 163 7.63 14.42 -4.04
CA PRO A 163 8.87 15.01 -3.50
C PRO A 163 9.49 14.23 -2.33
N GLY A 164 8.72 13.34 -1.69
CA GLY A 164 9.19 12.45 -0.64
C GLY A 164 10.08 11.29 -1.13
N LEU A 165 10.03 10.93 -2.42
CA LEU A 165 10.84 9.84 -2.99
C LEU A 165 12.33 10.11 -2.79
N ASP A 166 13.08 9.08 -2.39
CA ASP A 166 14.54 9.13 -2.28
C ASP A 166 15.22 8.23 -3.33
N ARG A 167 16.56 8.29 -3.38
CA ARG A 167 17.37 7.51 -4.31
C ARG A 167 17.21 6.00 -4.16
N HIS A 168 17.02 5.50 -2.95
CA HIS A 168 16.87 4.06 -2.72
C HIS A 168 15.51 3.58 -3.22
N ALA A 169 14.43 4.32 -2.93
CA ALA A 169 13.10 4.07 -3.45
C ALA A 169 13.06 4.14 -4.98
N SER A 170 13.77 5.11 -5.58
CA SER A 170 13.92 5.24 -7.03
C SER A 170 14.58 4.01 -7.64
N TYR A 171 15.70 3.56 -7.08
CA TYR A 171 16.40 2.37 -7.55
C TYR A 171 15.55 1.10 -7.42
N VAL A 172 14.85 0.93 -6.29
CA VAL A 172 13.95 -0.21 -6.07
C VAL A 172 12.82 -0.20 -7.11
N ALA A 173 12.09 0.91 -7.24
CA ALA A 173 10.97 0.99 -8.19
C ALA A 173 11.43 0.77 -9.64
N LEU A 174 12.59 1.31 -10.01
CA LEU A 174 13.18 1.17 -11.36
C LEU A 174 13.88 -0.17 -11.60
N SER A 175 14.05 -1.03 -10.60
CA SER A 175 14.66 -2.37 -10.76
C SER A 175 13.70 -3.53 -10.48
N ARG A 176 12.44 -3.24 -10.12
CA ARG A 176 11.41 -4.25 -9.81
C ARG A 176 10.56 -4.68 -11.01
N HIS A 177 10.82 -4.14 -12.20
CA HIS A 177 10.13 -4.55 -13.43
C HIS A 177 10.99 -5.54 -14.24
N ARG A 178 10.34 -6.53 -14.87
CA ARG A 178 10.97 -7.39 -15.87
C ARG A 178 10.87 -6.81 -17.28
N GLU A 179 9.80 -6.09 -17.57
CA GLU A 179 9.51 -5.61 -18.92
C GLU A 179 9.52 -4.08 -18.98
N THR A 180 8.64 -3.42 -18.22
CA THR A 180 8.46 -1.97 -18.34
C THR A 180 8.28 -1.27 -16.99
N VAL A 181 8.81 -0.06 -16.90
CA VAL A 181 8.51 0.89 -15.82
C VAL A 181 8.07 2.22 -16.42
N ASN A 182 6.94 2.74 -15.97
CA ASN A 182 6.44 4.05 -16.33
C ASN A 182 6.44 4.97 -15.11
N LEU A 183 7.16 6.08 -15.19
CA LEU A 183 7.29 7.08 -14.13
C LEU A 183 6.36 8.26 -14.41
N HIS A 184 5.53 8.64 -13.46
CA HIS A 184 4.54 9.72 -13.57
C HIS A 184 4.79 10.78 -12.51
N TYR A 185 4.69 12.06 -12.87
CA TYR A 185 4.88 13.15 -11.92
C TYR A 185 4.09 14.41 -12.30
N GLY A 186 3.70 15.20 -11.29
CA GLY A 186 3.10 16.52 -11.47
C GLY A 186 4.15 17.63 -11.50
N LYS A 187 3.95 18.67 -12.32
CA LYS A 187 4.86 19.83 -12.41
C LYS A 187 4.80 20.74 -11.19
N ASP A 188 3.69 20.72 -10.47
CA ASP A 188 3.50 21.31 -9.14
C ASP A 188 4.47 20.72 -8.09
N ASP A 189 4.79 19.43 -8.19
CA ASP A 189 5.80 18.77 -7.37
C ASP A 189 7.22 18.88 -7.96
N PHE A 190 7.35 18.73 -9.28
CA PHE A 190 8.63 18.75 -9.99
C PHE A 190 8.53 19.60 -11.25
N ALA A 191 9.00 20.84 -11.17
CA ALA A 191 8.92 21.80 -12.28
C ALA A 191 9.45 21.30 -13.64
N ASN A 192 10.36 20.32 -13.65
CA ASN A 192 10.83 19.63 -14.85
C ASN A 192 11.50 18.29 -14.51
N GLN A 193 11.80 17.49 -15.54
CA GLN A 193 12.50 16.21 -15.41
C GLN A 193 13.86 16.34 -14.73
N GLY A 194 14.58 17.45 -14.92
CA GLY A 194 15.85 17.70 -14.24
C GLY A 194 15.70 17.81 -12.72
N LYS A 195 14.62 18.45 -12.24
CA LYS A 195 14.29 18.50 -10.80
C LYS A 195 13.90 17.12 -10.25
N LEU A 196 13.13 16.36 -11.02
CA LEU A 196 12.80 14.98 -10.70
C LEU A 196 14.08 14.14 -10.52
N VAL A 197 14.93 14.09 -11.55
CA VAL A 197 16.20 13.34 -11.53
C VAL A 197 17.04 13.72 -10.31
N ARG A 198 17.23 15.02 -10.05
CA ARG A 198 17.98 15.47 -8.87
C ARG A 198 17.39 15.00 -7.54
N THR A 199 16.07 14.95 -7.40
CA THR A 199 15.41 14.43 -6.20
C THR A 199 15.60 12.93 -6.07
N LEU A 200 15.45 12.19 -7.18
CA LEU A 200 15.67 10.74 -7.26
C LEU A 200 17.16 10.35 -7.11
N GLU A 201 18.07 11.32 -7.16
CA GLU A 201 19.51 11.10 -6.95
C GLU A 201 20.00 11.46 -5.56
N ARG A 202 19.19 12.15 -4.75
CA ARG A 202 19.57 12.50 -3.38
C ARG A 202 19.65 11.23 -2.52
N GLU A 203 20.84 10.93 -2.03
CA GLU A 203 20.98 10.06 -0.87
C GLU A 203 20.44 10.81 0.33
N ARG A 204 19.30 10.37 0.89
CA ARG A 204 19.02 10.69 2.28
C ARG A 204 19.88 9.79 3.14
N GLY A 205 20.97 10.35 3.67
CA GLY A 205 21.60 9.78 4.85
C GLY A 205 20.59 9.85 6.00
N LYS A 206 19.98 8.70 6.33
CA LYS A 206 19.32 8.34 7.61
C LYS A 206 18.31 9.26 8.30
N ASP A 207 18.02 10.46 7.82
CA ASP A 207 17.11 11.36 8.52
C ASP A 207 15.71 11.33 7.89
N MET A 208 14.69 11.16 8.75
CA MET A 208 13.24 11.26 8.49
C MET A 208 12.45 9.95 8.23
N ALA A 209 12.83 8.84 8.88
CA ALA A 209 11.89 7.76 9.19
C ALA A 209 11.57 7.63 10.70
N SER A 210 12.22 8.43 11.57
CA SER A 210 11.96 8.39 13.02
C SER A 210 10.98 9.44 13.53
N ASP A 211 10.75 10.53 12.78
CA ASP A 211 9.82 11.58 13.20
C ASP A 211 8.67 11.66 12.20
N TYR A 212 7.75 10.70 12.25
CA TYR A 212 6.31 10.88 12.00
C TYR A 212 5.64 9.50 12.15
N GLY A 213 5.01 9.28 13.30
CA GLY A 213 4.06 8.18 13.49
C GLY A 213 4.53 6.97 14.29
N ARG A 214 5.25 7.15 15.40
CA ARG A 214 5.01 6.24 16.53
C ARG A 214 3.63 6.61 17.06
N ALA A 215 2.58 5.94 16.58
CA ALA A 215 1.34 5.89 17.34
C ALA A 215 1.72 5.44 18.76
N PRO A 216 1.18 6.07 19.83
CA PRO A 216 1.47 5.60 21.17
C PRO A 216 1.12 4.12 21.24
N GLU A 217 2.09 3.31 21.70
CA GLU A 217 1.82 1.93 22.09
C GLU A 217 0.63 1.96 23.04
N PRO A 218 -0.41 1.14 22.86
CA PRO A 218 -1.43 1.02 23.88
C PRO A 218 -0.72 0.62 25.16
N ALA A 219 -0.79 1.49 26.16
CA ALA A 219 -0.27 1.23 27.48
C ALA A 219 -0.78 -0.16 27.90
N SER A 220 0.17 -1.05 28.22
CA SER A 220 -0.11 -2.29 28.92
C SER A 220 -1.10 -1.97 30.04
N LEU A 221 -2.31 -2.52 29.95
CA LEU A 221 -3.27 -2.50 31.04
C LEU A 221 -2.60 -3.17 32.23
N ALA A 222 -2.04 -2.36 33.11
CA ALA A 222 -1.65 -2.78 34.43
C ALA A 222 -2.91 -3.33 35.09
N GLN A 223 -2.81 -4.56 35.58
CA GLN A 223 -3.82 -5.18 36.43
C GLN A 223 -4.18 -4.19 37.56
N PRO A 224 -5.47 -4.04 37.92
CA PRO A 224 -5.83 -3.17 39.03
C PRO A 224 -5.16 -3.67 40.32
N GLN A 225 -4.33 -2.83 40.92
CA GLN A 225 -3.84 -3.02 42.28
C GLN A 225 -5.03 -2.92 43.26
N PRO A 226 -5.04 -3.70 44.36
CA PRO A 226 -6.10 -3.65 45.35
C PRO A 226 -6.13 -2.30 46.07
N GLU A 227 -7.34 -1.80 46.35
CA GLU A 227 -7.59 -0.53 47.04
C GLU A 227 -6.87 -0.42 48.40
N PRO A 228 -6.33 0.76 48.76
CA PRO A 228 -5.80 1.00 50.09
C PRO A 228 -6.94 1.10 51.13
N LYS A 229 -6.79 0.38 52.24
CA LYS A 229 -7.70 0.43 53.39
C LYS A 229 -7.82 1.87 53.93
N PRO A 230 -9.02 2.33 54.32
CA PRO A 230 -9.21 3.65 54.92
C PRO A 230 -8.55 3.73 56.31
N PRO A 231 -8.09 4.93 56.72
CA PRO A 231 -7.39 5.13 57.99
C PRO A 231 -8.29 4.84 59.19
N GLN A 232 -7.72 4.10 60.13
CA GLN A 232 -8.34 3.74 61.41
C GLN A 232 -8.44 4.99 62.28
N GLN A 233 -9.67 5.44 62.58
CA GLN A 233 -9.90 6.53 63.53
C GLN A 233 -9.46 6.08 64.92
N ALA A 234 -8.52 6.83 65.51
CA ALA A 234 -8.13 6.65 66.90
C ALA A 234 -9.32 6.96 67.81
N GLN A 235 -9.77 5.96 68.57
CA GLN A 235 -10.69 6.16 69.68
C GLN A 235 -9.92 6.77 70.86
N PRO A 236 -10.46 7.81 71.54
CA PRO A 236 -9.86 8.29 72.77
C PRO A 236 -10.09 7.28 73.92
N GLN A 237 -9.02 7.00 74.68
CA GLN A 237 -9.08 6.20 75.91
C GLN A 237 -9.91 6.92 76.99
N PRO A 238 -10.71 6.21 77.80
CA PRO A 238 -11.29 6.78 79.02
C PRO A 238 -10.23 6.85 80.14
N PRO A 239 -10.33 7.83 81.05
CA PRO A 239 -9.38 8.00 82.15
C PRO A 239 -9.62 6.97 83.26
N HIS A 240 -8.58 6.83 84.10
CA HIS A 240 -8.44 5.91 85.25
C HIS A 240 -9.69 5.70 86.12
#